data_AF-A0A1I8B5L4-F1
#
_entry.id   AF-A0A1I8B5L4-F1
#
_cell.length_a   1.000
_cell.length_b   1.000
_cell.length_c   1.000
_cell.angle_alpha   90.00
_cell.angle_beta   90.00
_cell.angle_gamma   90.00
#
_symmetry.space_group_name_H-M   'P 1'
#
loop_
_entity.id
_entity.type
_entity.pdbx_description
1 polymer ?
#
loop_
_entity_poly.entity_id
_entity_poly.type
_entity_poly.pdbx_seq_one_letter_code
_entity_poly.pdbx_strand_id
1 'polypeptide(L)'
;MSIQKQTLFDVYGDKGLPTDLIAINVFRIAIATIGIFLNASVVYVTFKCKTLKSPCHFLLAFECFSNAIFQLHSWLSMTVLFSVGHQFVNIRFCCQQLILIFIIGFSASFTAALLVSFDRLLSVLFPLCQVICAPHECVWGWAGDLSYFIFSAINFLTLVNYIIIWIVLKCHAVNNQNQG
;
A
#
# COMPACT_ATOMS: atom_id res chain seq x y z
N MET A 1 -21.94 -25.52 18.66
CA MET A 1 -20.75 -25.55 17.80
C MET A 1 -19.83 -24.42 18.26
N SER A 2 -18.86 -24.71 19.12
CA SER A 2 -17.91 -23.69 19.59
C SER A 2 -16.96 -23.33 18.44
N ILE A 3 -16.96 -22.07 18.03
CA ILE A 3 -16.01 -21.57 17.03
C ILE A 3 -14.64 -21.56 17.72
N GLN A 4 -13.88 -22.63 17.51
CA GLN A 4 -12.52 -22.77 18.05
C GLN A 4 -11.66 -21.65 17.45
N LYS A 5 -11.05 -20.82 18.31
CA LYS A 5 -10.17 -19.72 17.91
C LYS A 5 -8.88 -20.33 17.34
N GLN A 6 -8.86 -20.60 16.03
CA GLN A 6 -7.63 -20.98 15.33
C GLN A 6 -6.62 -19.86 15.43
N THR A 7 -5.45 -20.17 15.99
CA THR A 7 -4.30 -19.28 16.03
C THR A 7 -3.38 -19.58 14.85
N LEU A 8 -2.53 -18.62 14.48
CA LEU A 8 -1.53 -18.82 13.42
C LEU A 8 -0.50 -19.91 13.83
N PHE A 9 -0.32 -20.13 15.13
CA PHE A 9 0.51 -21.18 15.71
C PHE A 9 -0.05 -22.59 15.46
N ASP A 10 -1.36 -22.80 15.53
CA ASP A 10 -1.96 -24.12 15.27
C ASP A 10 -1.78 -24.56 13.80
N VAL A 11 -1.54 -23.61 12.89
CA VAL A 11 -1.37 -23.87 11.45
C VAL A 11 0.12 -24.04 11.08
N TYR A 12 1.03 -23.33 11.76
CA TYR A 12 2.45 -23.23 11.39
C TYR A 12 3.45 -23.69 12.46
N GLY A 13 2.98 -24.04 13.66
CA GLY A 13 3.80 -24.26 14.86
C GLY A 13 4.93 -25.28 14.69
N ASP A 14 4.70 -26.34 13.92
CA ASP A 14 5.69 -27.42 13.73
C ASP A 14 6.58 -27.24 12.48
N LYS A 15 6.19 -26.40 11.53
CA LYS A 15 6.90 -26.23 10.24
C LYS A 15 7.72 -24.95 10.15
N GLY A 16 7.52 -24.01 11.07
CA GLY A 16 8.09 -22.67 10.97
C GLY A 16 7.51 -21.87 9.79
N LEU A 17 7.87 -20.60 9.70
CA LEU A 17 7.46 -19.76 8.58
C LEU A 17 8.35 -20.06 7.35
N PRO A 18 7.81 -20.30 6.14
CA PRO A 18 8.61 -20.55 4.96
C PRO A 18 9.57 -19.38 4.67
N THR A 19 10.84 -19.70 4.41
CA THR A 19 11.92 -18.72 4.19
C THR A 19 11.61 -17.76 3.03
N ASP A 20 10.93 -18.24 1.99
CA ASP A 20 10.51 -17.43 0.85
C ASP A 20 9.55 -16.30 1.26
N LEU A 21 8.62 -16.60 2.18
CA LEU A 21 7.66 -15.63 2.68
C LEU A 21 8.33 -14.57 3.57
N ILE A 22 9.35 -14.97 4.32
CA ILE A 22 10.19 -14.04 5.08
C ILE A 22 10.92 -13.10 4.11
N ALA A 23 11.62 -13.65 3.12
CA ALA A 23 12.40 -12.87 2.16
C ALA A 23 11.53 -11.85 1.39
N ILE A 24 10.37 -12.28 0.88
CA ILE A 24 9.43 -11.40 0.17
C ILE A 24 8.94 -10.27 1.07
N ASN A 25 8.60 -10.55 2.33
CA ASN A 25 8.12 -9.52 3.24
C ASN A 25 9.21 -8.54 3.68
N VAL A 26 10.44 -9.02 3.90
CA VAL A 26 11.60 -8.14 4.19
C VAL A 26 11.84 -7.19 3.02
N PHE A 27 11.84 -7.71 1.79
CA PHE A 27 11.99 -6.90 0.59
C PHE A 27 10.85 -5.87 0.45
N ARG A 28 9.61 -6.27 0.74
CA ARG A 28 8.45 -5.38 0.74
C ARG A 28 8.57 -4.24 1.75
N ILE A 29 9.09 -4.48 2.97
CA ILE A 29 9.36 -3.39 3.92
C ILE A 29 10.40 -2.44 3.36
N ALA A 30 11.49 -2.96 2.79
CA ALA A 30 12.56 -2.11 2.29
C ALA A 30 12.02 -1.09 1.27
N ILE A 31 11.22 -1.57 0.31
CA ILE A 31 10.53 -0.71 -0.66
C ILE A 31 9.58 0.26 0.04
N ALA A 32 8.73 -0.22 0.95
CA ALA A 32 7.77 0.61 1.67
C ALA A 32 8.46 1.70 2.51
N THR A 33 9.63 1.43 3.07
CA THR A 33 10.38 2.39 3.90
C THR A 33 10.94 3.51 3.03
N ILE A 34 11.50 3.16 1.87
CA ILE A 34 11.97 4.14 0.88
C ILE A 34 10.80 4.99 0.40
N GLY A 35 9.67 4.38 0.05
CA GLY A 35 8.51 5.11 -0.43
C GLY A 35 7.87 5.99 0.64
N ILE A 36 7.81 5.58 1.91
CA ILE A 36 7.37 6.45 3.03
C ILE A 36 8.29 7.67 3.14
N PHE A 37 9.62 7.46 3.10
CA PHE A 37 10.57 8.56 3.23
C PHE A 37 10.47 9.56 2.08
N LEU A 38 10.39 9.09 0.84
CA LEU A 38 10.26 9.94 -0.35
C LEU A 38 8.93 10.70 -0.34
N ASN A 39 7.82 10.03 -0.05
CA ASN A 39 6.50 10.68 0.03
C ASN A 39 6.45 11.73 1.16
N ALA A 40 6.98 11.41 2.35
CA ALA A 40 7.06 12.35 3.46
C ALA A 40 7.93 13.58 3.13
N SER A 41 9.00 13.38 2.35
CA SER A 41 9.87 14.47 1.88
C SER A 41 9.12 15.44 0.95
N VAL A 42 8.31 14.92 0.01
CA VAL A 42 7.48 15.75 -0.87
C VAL A 42 6.47 16.56 -0.06
N VAL A 43 5.78 15.91 0.88
CA VAL A 43 4.84 16.59 1.79
C VAL A 43 5.55 17.70 2.57
N TYR A 44 6.71 17.41 3.15
CA TYR A 44 7.51 18.37 3.91
C TYR A 44 7.93 19.57 3.07
N VAL A 45 8.43 19.34 1.85
CA VAL A 45 8.85 20.42 0.94
C VAL A 45 7.67 21.29 0.52
N THR A 46 6.50 20.70 0.24
CA THR A 46 5.28 21.45 -0.09
C THR A 46 4.87 22.39 1.04
N PHE A 47 4.94 21.96 2.30
CA PHE A 47 4.61 22.84 3.44
C PHE A 47 5.68 23.89 3.72
N LYS A 48 6.96 23.58 3.49
CA LYS A 48 8.06 24.50 3.79
C LYS A 48 8.27 25.58 2.74
N CYS A 49 8.05 25.26 1.46
CA CYS A 49 8.32 26.19 0.37
C CYS A 49 7.12 27.13 0.12
N LYS A 50 7.32 28.44 0.34
CA LYS A 50 6.28 29.45 0.10
C LYS A 50 5.86 29.56 -1.38
N THR A 51 6.77 29.24 -2.29
CA THR A 51 6.53 29.24 -3.75
C THR A 51 5.63 28.08 -4.19
N LEU A 52 5.56 27.00 -3.40
CA LEU A 52 4.76 25.82 -3.70
C LEU A 52 3.33 25.89 -3.15
N LYS A 53 2.82 27.04 -2.69
CA LYS A 53 1.48 27.16 -2.07
C LYS A 53 0.28 27.15 -3.04
N SER A 54 0.46 26.65 -4.25
CA SER A 54 -0.68 26.44 -5.16
C SER A 54 -1.56 25.28 -4.65
N PRO A 55 -2.90 25.36 -4.83
CA PRO A 55 -3.81 24.25 -4.51
C PRO A 55 -3.43 22.93 -5.21
N CYS A 56 -2.68 23.02 -6.31
CA CYS A 56 -2.09 21.90 -7.02
C CYS A 56 -1.16 21.05 -6.15
N HIS A 57 -0.20 21.73 -5.52
CA HIS A 57 0.83 21.07 -4.75
C HIS A 57 0.24 20.54 -3.45
N PHE A 58 -0.86 21.13 -2.96
CA PHE A 58 -1.64 20.56 -1.86
C PHE A 58 -2.31 19.24 -2.25
N LEU A 59 -2.89 19.13 -3.46
CA LEU A 59 -3.43 17.86 -3.96
C LEU A 59 -2.34 16.80 -4.13
N LEU A 60 -1.18 17.18 -4.67
CA LEU A 60 -0.02 16.28 -4.78
C LEU A 60 0.52 15.85 -3.41
N ALA A 61 0.63 16.78 -2.45
CA ALA A 61 1.02 16.45 -1.09
C ALA A 61 0.01 15.53 -0.40
N PHE A 62 -1.28 15.71 -0.66
CA PHE A 62 -2.33 14.83 -0.15
C PHE A 62 -2.23 13.41 -0.74
N GLU A 63 -1.93 13.29 -2.03
CA GLU A 63 -1.65 12.01 -2.68
C GLU A 63 -0.43 11.31 -2.04
N CYS A 64 0.70 12.02 -1.93
CA CYS A 64 1.91 11.50 -1.29
C CYS A 64 1.65 11.08 0.18
N PHE A 65 0.89 11.89 0.92
CA PHE A 65 0.49 11.56 2.29
C PHE A 65 -0.35 10.28 2.35
N SER A 66 -1.35 10.15 1.48
CA SER A 66 -2.19 8.95 1.39
C SER A 66 -1.38 7.71 1.01
N ASN A 67 -0.43 7.85 0.10
CA ASN A 67 0.47 6.78 -0.31
C ASN A 67 1.44 6.37 0.83
N ALA A 68 1.91 7.32 1.63
CA ALA A 68 2.69 7.02 2.85
C ALA A 68 1.87 6.22 3.87
N ILE A 69 0.59 6.58 4.09
CA ILE A 69 -0.33 5.81 4.95
C ILE A 69 -0.55 4.41 4.39
N PHE A 70 -0.78 4.29 3.08
CA PHE A 70 -0.91 2.99 2.43
C PHE A 70 0.33 2.11 2.63
N GLN A 71 1.53 2.68 2.55
CA GLN A 71 2.78 1.93 2.74
C GLN A 71 3.03 1.52 4.21
N LEU A 72 2.48 2.25 5.19
CA LEU A 72 2.50 1.83 6.61
C LEU A 72 1.77 0.49 6.84
N HIS A 73 0.82 0.11 5.98
CA HIS A 73 0.21 -1.21 6.02
C HIS A 73 1.24 -2.35 5.91
N SER A 74 2.28 -2.18 5.09
CA SER A 74 3.35 -3.17 4.93
C SER A 74 4.16 -3.35 6.22
N TRP A 75 4.30 -2.29 7.02
CA TRP A 75 4.92 -2.35 8.35
C TRP A 75 4.03 -3.08 9.36
N LEU A 76 2.72 -2.80 9.38
CA LEU A 76 1.78 -3.47 10.26
C LEU A 76 1.74 -4.99 10.02
N SER A 77 1.79 -5.41 8.76
CA SER A 77 1.87 -6.84 8.39
C SER A 77 3.09 -7.52 9.01
N MET A 78 4.20 -6.79 9.17
CA MET A 78 5.46 -7.32 9.67
C MET A 78 5.57 -7.29 11.19
N THR A 79 5.01 -6.27 11.83
CA THR A 79 4.82 -6.27 13.28
C THR A 79 3.98 -7.46 13.72
N VAL A 80 2.92 -7.80 12.97
CA VAL A 80 2.13 -9.01 13.22
C VAL A 80 2.95 -10.28 12.98
N LEU A 81 3.79 -10.30 11.94
CA LEU A 81 4.59 -11.49 11.59
C LEU A 81 5.75 -11.76 12.57
N PHE A 82 6.39 -10.70 13.08
CA PHE A 82 7.64 -10.79 13.85
C PHE A 82 7.51 -10.42 15.34
N SER A 83 6.59 -9.52 15.71
CA SER A 83 6.57 -8.91 17.07
C SER A 83 5.63 -9.61 18.04
N VAL A 84 4.54 -10.20 17.54
CA VAL A 84 3.63 -10.98 18.36
C VAL A 84 3.84 -12.43 17.96
N GLY A 85 4.66 -13.16 18.71
CA GLY A 85 4.86 -14.59 18.49
C GLY A 85 3.53 -15.27 18.16
N HIS A 86 3.55 -16.16 17.17
CA HIS A 86 2.43 -16.83 16.48
C HIS A 86 1.19 -17.24 17.32
N GLN A 87 1.27 -17.18 18.65
CA GLN A 87 0.37 -17.70 19.65
C GLN A 87 -0.80 -16.79 20.05
N PHE A 88 -0.81 -15.47 19.74
CA PHE A 88 -1.80 -14.56 20.35
C PHE A 88 -2.68 -13.72 19.42
N VAL A 89 -2.39 -13.65 18.12
CA VAL A 89 -3.21 -12.81 17.21
C VAL A 89 -4.36 -13.63 16.63
N ASN A 90 -5.60 -13.26 17.00
CA ASN A 90 -6.80 -13.82 16.40
C ASN A 90 -6.85 -13.45 14.92
N ILE A 91 -6.93 -14.45 14.03
CA ILE A 91 -6.96 -14.28 12.57
C ILE A 91 -8.01 -13.25 12.14
N ARG A 92 -9.17 -13.19 12.81
CA ARG A 92 -10.21 -12.21 12.50
C ARG A 92 -9.77 -10.77 12.76
N PHE A 93 -9.09 -10.52 13.89
CA PHE A 93 -8.62 -9.18 14.24
C PHE A 93 -7.46 -8.75 13.33
N CYS A 94 -6.55 -9.68 13.02
CA CYS A 94 -5.48 -9.47 12.04
C CYS A 94 -6.03 -9.09 10.66
N CYS A 95 -6.91 -9.93 10.11
CA CYS A 95 -7.51 -9.67 8.80
C CYS A 95 -8.33 -8.38 8.81
N GLN A 96 -9.11 -8.10 9.86
CA GLN A 96 -9.95 -6.90 9.90
C GLN A 96 -9.12 -5.62 9.97
N GLN A 97 -8.05 -5.58 10.76
CA GLN A 97 -7.20 -4.38 10.85
C GLN A 97 -6.31 -4.18 9.62
N LEU A 98 -5.67 -5.25 9.11
CA LEU A 98 -4.85 -5.14 7.90
C LEU A 98 -5.71 -4.71 6.69
N ILE A 99 -6.82 -5.41 6.44
CA ILE A 99 -7.64 -5.19 5.26
C ILE A 99 -8.27 -3.78 5.29
N LEU A 100 -8.71 -3.31 6.46
CA LEU A 100 -9.34 -2.00 6.57
C LEU A 100 -8.35 -0.87 6.27
N ILE A 101 -7.13 -0.93 6.82
CA ILE A 101 -6.08 0.07 6.55
C ILE A 101 -5.64 0.03 5.09
N PHE A 102 -5.55 -1.17 4.51
CA PHE A 102 -5.27 -1.34 3.08
C PHE A 102 -6.35 -0.69 2.21
N ILE A 103 -7.63 -0.99 2.44
CA ILE A 103 -8.75 -0.47 1.64
C ILE A 103 -8.82 1.05 1.76
N ILE A 104 -8.70 1.61 2.96
CA ILE A 104 -8.75 3.06 3.17
C ILE A 104 -7.54 3.74 2.50
N GLY A 105 -6.32 3.23 2.73
CA GLY A 105 -5.12 3.80 2.12
C GLY A 105 -5.15 3.73 0.60
N PHE A 106 -5.56 2.59 0.04
CA PHE A 106 -5.66 2.39 -1.41
C PHE A 106 -6.73 3.30 -2.03
N SER A 107 -7.93 3.34 -1.46
CA SER A 107 -9.03 4.18 -1.98
C SER A 107 -8.69 5.67 -1.88
N ALA A 108 -8.08 6.11 -0.78
CA ALA A 108 -7.64 7.50 -0.62
C ALA A 108 -6.55 7.87 -1.64
N SER A 109 -5.53 7.01 -1.81
CA SER A 109 -4.47 7.22 -2.81
C SER A 109 -5.02 7.24 -4.24
N PHE A 110 -5.93 6.33 -4.57
CA PHE A 110 -6.53 6.25 -5.90
C PHE A 110 -7.41 7.47 -6.19
N THR A 111 -8.23 7.89 -5.22
CA THR A 111 -9.05 9.10 -5.34
C THR A 111 -8.18 10.34 -5.50
N ALA A 112 -7.10 10.46 -4.73
CA ALA A 112 -6.17 11.58 -4.84
C ALA A 112 -5.51 11.63 -6.23
N ALA A 113 -5.03 10.49 -6.74
CA ALA A 113 -4.45 10.40 -8.08
C ALA A 113 -5.45 10.76 -9.19
N LEU A 114 -6.72 10.34 -9.05
CA LEU A 114 -7.79 10.75 -9.96
C LEU A 114 -8.04 12.26 -9.92
N LEU A 115 -8.14 12.85 -8.72
CA LEU A 115 -8.34 14.30 -8.57
C LEU A 115 -7.21 15.11 -9.20
N VAL A 116 -5.95 14.70 -9.00
CA VAL A 116 -4.79 15.30 -9.67
C VAL A 116 -4.91 15.15 -11.19
N SER A 117 -5.28 13.97 -11.68
CA SER A 117 -5.43 13.71 -13.11
C SER A 117 -6.53 14.57 -13.74
N PHE A 118 -7.67 14.72 -13.06
CA PHE A 118 -8.78 15.56 -13.50
C PHE A 118 -8.42 17.04 -13.52
N ASP A 119 -7.74 17.55 -12.48
CA ASP A 119 -7.27 18.92 -12.44
C ASP A 119 -6.35 19.24 -13.63
N ARG A 120 -5.44 18.31 -13.96
CA ARG A 120 -4.57 18.44 -15.15
C ARG A 120 -5.31 18.37 -16.47
N LEU A 121 -6.27 17.46 -16.61
CA LEU A 121 -7.08 17.36 -17.81
C LEU A 121 -7.87 18.65 -18.06
N LEU A 122 -8.47 19.22 -17.01
CA LEU A 122 -9.17 20.50 -17.10
C LEU A 122 -8.23 21.66 -17.47
N SER A 123 -6.99 21.64 -16.96
CA SER A 123 -5.95 22.63 -17.34
C SER A 123 -5.61 22.61 -18.82
N VAL A 124 -5.62 21.43 -19.45
CA VAL A 124 -5.32 21.28 -20.88
C VAL A 124 -6.53 21.63 -21.73
N LEU A 125 -7.73 21.22 -21.33
CA LEU A 125 -8.96 21.45 -22.09
C LEU A 125 -9.43 22.91 -22.06
N PHE A 126 -9.19 23.63 -20.97
CA PHE A 126 -9.69 25.00 -20.78
C PHE A 126 -8.55 25.97 -20.42
N PRO A 127 -7.67 26.33 -21.37
CA PRO A 127 -6.52 27.22 -21.11
C PRO A 127 -6.92 28.67 -20.75
N LEU A 128 -8.20 29.04 -20.94
CA LEU A 128 -8.75 30.36 -20.59
C LEU A 128 -9.11 30.50 -19.11
N CYS A 129 -9.32 29.38 -18.41
CA CYS A 129 -9.36 29.35 -16.96
C CYS A 129 -7.92 29.13 -16.52
N GLN A 130 -7.33 30.03 -15.72
CA GLN A 130 -6.07 29.74 -15.04
C GLN A 130 -6.30 28.56 -14.09
N VAL A 131 -6.11 27.35 -14.60
CA VAL A 131 -6.14 26.15 -13.77
C VAL A 131 -4.89 26.13 -12.92
N ILE A 132 -5.12 25.67 -11.71
CA ILE A 132 -4.33 25.80 -10.49
C ILE A 132 -2.89 25.27 -10.63
N CYS A 133 -2.58 24.49 -11.67
CA CYS A 133 -1.33 23.79 -11.82
C CYS A 133 -0.63 24.00 -13.18
N ALA A 134 0.41 24.83 -13.25
CA ALA A 134 1.49 24.67 -14.24
C ALA A 134 2.83 24.98 -13.55
N PRO A 135 3.84 24.08 -13.68
CA PRO A 135 4.65 24.13 -14.89
C PRO A 135 4.57 22.83 -15.69
N HIS A 136 4.47 23.01 -17.00
CA HIS A 136 4.29 22.00 -18.04
C HIS A 136 5.48 21.02 -18.17
N GLU A 137 6.65 21.34 -17.60
CA GLU A 137 7.91 20.66 -17.96
C GLU A 137 8.34 19.49 -17.07
N CYS A 138 7.69 19.25 -15.92
CA CYS A 138 8.13 18.18 -15.00
C CYS A 138 7.31 16.88 -15.07
N VAL A 139 6.15 16.84 -15.73
CA VAL A 139 5.22 15.68 -15.63
C VAL A 139 4.84 15.06 -16.98
N TRP A 140 4.85 15.81 -18.08
CA TRP A 140 4.63 15.26 -19.44
C TRP A 140 5.90 14.65 -20.07
N GLY A 141 6.86 14.26 -19.24
CA GLY A 141 8.03 13.51 -19.65
C GLY A 141 7.91 12.05 -19.26
N TRP A 142 8.77 11.22 -19.86
CA TRP A 142 8.92 9.80 -19.56
C TRP A 142 8.90 9.44 -18.07
N ALA A 143 9.31 10.35 -17.18
CA ALA A 143 9.32 10.13 -15.74
C ALA A 143 7.92 9.93 -15.13
N GLY A 144 6.91 10.67 -15.58
CA GLY A 144 5.53 10.55 -15.10
C GLY A 144 4.92 9.21 -15.50
N ASP A 145 4.98 8.89 -16.80
CA ASP A 145 4.49 7.62 -17.34
C ASP A 145 5.23 6.42 -16.75
N LEU A 146 6.55 6.51 -16.59
CA LEU A 146 7.36 5.47 -15.96
C LEU A 146 6.98 5.30 -14.48
N SER A 147 6.76 6.38 -13.74
CA SER A 147 6.37 6.31 -12.33
C SER A 147 4.99 5.66 -12.16
N TYR A 148 4.02 6.02 -13.00
CA TYR A 148 2.69 5.42 -13.00
C TYR A 148 2.72 3.94 -13.41
N PHE A 149 3.50 3.60 -14.43
CA PHE A 149 3.69 2.22 -14.87
C PHE A 149 4.35 1.37 -13.78
N ILE A 150 5.44 1.85 -13.16
CA ILE A 150 6.12 1.17 -12.06
C ILE A 150 5.16 1.00 -10.88
N PHE A 151 4.40 2.04 -10.51
CA PHE A 151 3.46 1.97 -9.41
C PHE A 151 2.32 0.98 -9.68
N SER A 152 1.75 1.01 -10.89
CA SER A 152 0.71 0.06 -11.33
C SER A 152 1.23 -1.38 -11.35
N ALA A 153 2.45 -1.60 -11.86
CA ALA A 153 3.10 -2.91 -11.87
C ALA A 153 3.35 -3.44 -10.44
N ILE A 154 3.83 -2.59 -9.52
CA ILE A 154 4.05 -2.97 -8.12
C ILE A 154 2.74 -3.30 -7.41
N ASN A 155 1.67 -2.54 -7.65
CA ASN A 155 0.35 -2.84 -7.09
C ASN A 155 -0.23 -4.13 -7.64
N PHE A 156 -0.08 -4.37 -8.95
CA PHE A 156 -0.48 -5.63 -9.58
C PHE A 156 0.29 -6.83 -9.00
N LEU A 157 1.61 -6.72 -8.86
CA LEU A 157 2.45 -7.74 -8.21
C LEU A 157 2.03 -7.98 -6.75
N THR A 158 1.63 -6.92 -6.04
CA THR A 158 1.15 -7.03 -4.65
C THR A 158 -0.18 -7.78 -4.59
N LEU A 159 -1.11 -7.49 -5.51
CA LEU A 159 -2.38 -8.21 -5.63
C LEU A 159 -2.16 -9.70 -5.93
N VAL A 160 -1.28 -10.01 -6.90
CA VAL A 160 -0.92 -11.39 -7.24
C VAL A 160 -0.35 -12.11 -6.03
N ASN A 161 0.54 -11.48 -5.26
CA ASN A 161 1.09 -12.04 -4.02
C ASN A 161 -0.02 -12.34 -2.99
N TYR A 162 -0.99 -11.45 -2.79
CA TYR A 162 -2.11 -11.70 -1.89
C TYR A 162 -2.96 -12.89 -2.34
N ILE A 163 -3.22 -13.03 -3.64
CA ILE A 163 -3.96 -14.17 -4.20
C ILE A 163 -3.19 -15.48 -3.97
N ILE A 164 -1.89 -15.49 -4.22
CA ILE A 164 -1.03 -16.67 -3.99
C ILE A 164 -1.07 -17.08 -2.51
N ILE A 165 -0.85 -16.13 -1.59
CA ILE A 165 -0.89 -16.39 -0.13
C ILE A 165 -2.25 -16.96 0.27
N TRP A 166 -3.34 -16.41 -0.25
CA TRP A 166 -4.68 -16.89 0.03
C TRP A 166 -4.93 -18.31 -0.49
N ILE A 167 -4.48 -18.63 -1.71
CA ILE A 167 -4.58 -19.99 -2.28
C ILE A 167 -3.80 -20.97 -1.42
N VAL A 168 -2.54 -20.66 -1.07
CA VAL A 168 -1.68 -21.53 -0.26
C VAL A 168 -2.31 -21.80 1.11
N LEU A 169 -2.80 -20.76 1.79
CA LEU A 169 -3.49 -20.90 3.07
C LEU A 169 -4.75 -21.77 2.97
N LYS A 170 -5.53 -21.59 1.89
CA LYS A 170 -6.76 -22.35 1.66
C LYS A 170 -6.47 -23.83 1.35
N CYS A 171 -5.45 -24.12 0.54
CA CYS A 171 -5.01 -25.48 0.26
C CYS A 171 -4.52 -26.20 1.52
N HIS A 172 -3.74 -25.51 2.37
CA HIS A 172 -3.25 -26.10 3.62
C HIS A 172 -4.38 -26.39 4.61
N ALA A 173 -5.37 -25.48 4.71
CA ALA A 173 -6.54 -25.68 5.58
C ALA A 173 -7.38 -26.91 5.15
N VAL A 174 -7.59 -27.10 3.85
CA VAL A 174 -8.33 -28.27 3.32
C VAL A 174 -7.58 -29.57 3.56
N ASN A 175 -6.26 -29.60 3.34
CA ASN A 175 -5.46 -30.81 3.57
C ASN A 175 -5.46 -31.25 5.05
N ASN A 176 -5.43 -30.29 5.98
CA ASN A 176 -5.48 -30.61 7.41
C ASN A 176 -6.84 -31.17 7.85
N GLN A 177 -7.95 -30.80 7.18
CA GLN A 177 -9.28 -31.36 7.47
C GLN A 177 -9.45 -32.80 6.97
N ASN A 178 -8.67 -33.22 5.97
CA ASN A 178 -8.74 -34.58 5.42
C ASN A 178 -7.88 -35.60 6.19
N GLN A 179 -7.07 -35.15 7.16
CA GLN A 179 -6.15 -35.99 7.95
C GLN A 179 -6.63 -36.28 9.38
N GLY A 180 -7.75 -35.68 9.82
CA GLY A 180 -8.38 -35.92 11.12
C GLY A 180 -9.78 -36.48 10.94
#